data_AF-A0A8J5E9W1-F1
#
_entry.id   AF-A0A8J5E9W1-F1
#
_cell.length_a   1.000
_cell.length_b   1.000
_cell.length_c   1.000
_cell.angle_alpha   90.00
_cell.angle_beta   90.00
_cell.angle_gamma   90.00
#
_symmetry.space_group_name_H-M   'P 1'
#
loop_
_entity.id
_entity.type
_entity.pdbx_description
1 polymer ?
#
loop_
_entity_poly.entity_id
_entity_poly.type
_entity_poly.pdbx_seq_one_letter_code
_entity_poly.pdbx_strand_id
1 'polypeptide(L)'
;MDQLKQYLYFALVLGFVLWRANQRANKARDEREKIKEKTKSGSTTPHEADPDAKWPEIEAVSDFDIDKTSPRPYRPFKAGKYHLTMGLQKCEPSDWILLENTYKRRTAYRRKQLKEHPEIACLVQEGPEVDAAVHEYYEYMWYYLSSKYPKYFPKSIENGVEWCTNTLWDEKYPMSAEKCLALGLAKTSRDLAMICSSTHEEDFLLMTLDETHDPPMYRMRAVSSCFPAGFNPADKIGLTLRNIHGPVPGYKQRLDLSMNKFFAKFQAGNFVQRQNWGIQCDDALFDYENYAGYEAEKDNEPYEAHEVDFNEWALRVERQVLTRLPKTRAMCFVIRCYTTPVSVIREEPRAPDLIDAIDQLPHEDAVYKGAHVWGPVLQQYLRREVEGKGVGDKPIDRIC
;
A
#
# COMPACT_ATOMS: atom_id res chain seq x y z
N MET A 1 -59.94 -41.40 4.09
CA MET A 1 -59.16 -41.67 2.86
C MET A 1 -58.41 -40.44 2.34
N ASP A 2 -58.81 -39.21 2.67
CA ASP A 2 -58.18 -38.00 2.10
C ASP A 2 -56.83 -37.58 2.70
N GLN A 3 -56.63 -37.67 4.01
CA GLN A 3 -55.36 -37.25 4.62
C GLN A 3 -54.17 -38.11 4.17
N LEU A 4 -54.32 -39.44 4.05
CA LEU A 4 -53.25 -40.33 3.62
C LEU A 4 -52.78 -40.04 2.18
N LYS A 5 -53.73 -39.70 1.28
CA LYS A 5 -53.41 -39.29 -0.10
C LYS A 5 -52.69 -37.94 -0.12
N GLN A 6 -53.05 -37.02 0.77
CA GLN A 6 -52.42 -35.71 0.89
C GLN A 6 -50.97 -35.83 1.40
N TYR A 7 -50.72 -36.68 2.41
CA TYR A 7 -49.35 -36.96 2.88
C TYR A 7 -48.49 -37.65 1.84
N LEU A 8 -49.05 -38.62 1.09
CA LEU A 8 -48.36 -39.27 -0.04
C LEU A 8 -48.01 -38.26 -1.14
N TYR A 9 -48.93 -37.34 -1.46
CA TYR A 9 -48.66 -36.28 -2.43
C TYR A 9 -47.56 -35.32 -1.95
N PHE A 10 -47.58 -34.88 -0.69
CA PHE A 10 -46.52 -34.05 -0.13
C PHE A 10 -45.16 -34.76 -0.10
N ALA A 11 -45.11 -36.04 0.25
CA ALA A 11 -43.87 -36.82 0.24
C ALA A 11 -43.29 -36.97 -1.17
N LEU A 12 -44.15 -37.18 -2.19
CA LEU A 12 -43.73 -37.25 -3.60
C LEU A 12 -43.22 -35.90 -4.11
N VAL A 13 -43.91 -34.80 -3.79
CA VAL A 13 -43.48 -33.44 -4.17
C VAL A 13 -42.16 -33.07 -3.49
N LEU A 14 -42.01 -33.36 -2.19
CA LEU A 14 -40.78 -33.09 -1.45
C LEU A 14 -39.61 -33.94 -1.97
N GLY A 15 -39.85 -35.23 -2.26
CA GLY A 15 -38.87 -36.12 -2.89
C GLY A 15 -38.42 -35.60 -4.26
N PHE A 16 -39.35 -35.11 -5.09
CA PHE A 16 -39.03 -34.52 -6.38
C PHE A 16 -38.23 -33.21 -6.27
N VAL A 17 -38.56 -32.36 -5.28
CA VAL A 17 -37.85 -31.10 -5.01
C VAL A 17 -36.42 -31.39 -4.54
N LEU A 18 -36.24 -32.32 -3.61
CA LEU A 18 -34.93 -32.73 -3.11
C LEU A 18 -34.09 -33.39 -4.22
N TRP A 19 -34.70 -34.22 -5.05
CA TRP A 19 -34.03 -34.82 -6.20
C TRP A 19 -33.57 -33.77 -7.21
N ARG A 20 -34.41 -32.78 -7.53
CA ARG A 20 -34.01 -31.65 -8.41
C ARG A 20 -32.93 -30.78 -7.78
N ALA A 21 -32.97 -30.53 -6.47
CA ALA A 21 -31.94 -29.78 -5.76
C ALA A 21 -30.60 -30.53 -5.80
N ASN A 22 -30.62 -31.84 -5.59
CA ASN A 22 -29.43 -32.69 -5.68
C ASN A 22 -28.86 -32.76 -7.10
N GLN A 23 -29.72 -32.88 -8.13
CA GLN A 23 -29.28 -32.83 -9.52
C GLN A 23 -28.62 -31.50 -9.89
N ARG A 24 -29.17 -30.37 -9.42
CA ARG A 24 -28.56 -29.05 -9.61
C ARG A 24 -27.23 -28.93 -8.88
N ALA A 25 -27.13 -29.45 -7.65
CA ALA A 25 -25.89 -29.45 -6.88
C ALA A 25 -24.80 -30.30 -7.56
N ASN A 26 -25.14 -31.48 -8.06
CA ASN A 26 -24.22 -32.35 -8.77
C ASN A 26 -23.79 -31.74 -10.11
N LYS A 27 -24.72 -31.18 -10.89
CA LYS A 27 -24.37 -30.47 -12.13
C LYS A 27 -23.44 -29.27 -11.88
N ALA A 28 -23.69 -28.50 -10.82
CA ALA A 28 -22.81 -27.40 -10.42
C ALA A 28 -21.43 -27.89 -9.95
N ARG A 29 -21.34 -29.09 -9.34
CA ARG A 29 -20.07 -29.71 -8.95
C ARG A 29 -19.29 -30.17 -10.18
N ASP A 30 -19.94 -30.85 -11.12
CA ASP A 30 -19.33 -31.32 -12.37
C ASP A 30 -18.88 -30.14 -13.26
N GLU A 31 -19.65 -29.05 -13.30
CA GLU A 31 -19.24 -27.81 -13.97
C GLU A 31 -18.01 -27.17 -13.30
N ARG A 32 -17.93 -27.18 -11.95
CA ARG A 32 -16.74 -26.72 -11.21
C ARG A 32 -15.52 -27.60 -11.46
N GLU A 33 -15.69 -28.91 -11.56
CA GLU A 33 -14.60 -29.85 -11.88
C GLU A 33 -14.11 -29.68 -13.31
N LYS A 34 -15.01 -29.52 -14.29
CA LYS A 34 -14.65 -29.21 -15.68
C LYS A 34 -13.95 -27.85 -15.82
N ILE A 35 -14.34 -26.85 -15.04
CA ILE A 35 -13.63 -25.56 -14.98
C ILE A 35 -12.23 -25.76 -14.38
N LYS A 36 -12.09 -26.54 -13.30
CA LYS A 36 -10.77 -26.88 -12.70
C LYS A 36 -9.85 -27.61 -13.70
N GLU A 37 -10.37 -28.57 -14.46
CA GLU A 37 -9.60 -29.30 -15.47
C GLU A 37 -9.19 -28.40 -16.65
N LYS A 38 -10.09 -27.53 -17.14
CA LYS A 38 -9.75 -26.52 -18.16
C LYS A 38 -8.73 -25.49 -17.68
N THR A 39 -8.69 -25.19 -16.38
CA THR A 39 -7.69 -24.27 -15.80
C THR A 39 -6.31 -24.94 -15.67
N LYS A 40 -6.26 -26.27 -15.52
CA LYS A 40 -5.01 -27.04 -15.44
C LYS A 40 -4.27 -27.18 -16.77
N SER A 41 -4.95 -27.10 -17.92
CA SER A 41 -4.36 -27.43 -19.23
C SER A 41 -3.70 -26.25 -19.96
N GLY A 42 -3.42 -25.12 -19.29
CA GLY A 42 -2.77 -23.97 -19.96
C GLY A 42 -2.40 -22.76 -19.09
N SER A 43 -2.33 -22.91 -17.76
CA SER A 43 -1.98 -21.83 -16.84
C SER A 43 -0.81 -22.29 -15.99
N THR A 44 0.34 -21.60 -16.09
CA THR A 44 1.26 -21.52 -14.95
C THR A 44 0.43 -21.10 -13.75
N THR A 45 0.60 -21.77 -12.60
CA THR A 45 -0.13 -21.33 -11.41
C THR A 45 0.29 -19.90 -11.08
N PRO A 46 -0.60 -19.03 -10.55
CA PRO A 46 -0.27 -17.62 -10.30
C PRO A 46 0.95 -17.39 -9.39
N HIS A 47 1.50 -18.44 -8.80
CA HIS A 47 2.52 -18.43 -7.75
C HIS A 47 3.84 -19.07 -8.19
N GLU A 48 3.89 -19.71 -9.35
CA GLU A 48 5.11 -20.34 -9.85
C GLU A 48 6.07 -19.29 -10.41
N ALA A 49 7.33 -19.34 -9.95
CA ALA A 49 8.36 -18.44 -10.41
C ALA A 49 8.67 -18.66 -11.90
N ASP A 50 8.92 -17.58 -12.63
CA ASP A 50 9.23 -17.57 -14.05
C ASP A 50 10.44 -16.64 -14.28
N PRO A 51 11.68 -17.14 -14.16
CA PRO A 51 12.90 -16.33 -14.31
C PRO A 51 12.99 -15.59 -15.65
N ASP A 52 12.32 -16.11 -16.68
CA ASP A 52 12.30 -15.56 -18.05
C ASP A 52 11.14 -14.56 -18.27
N ALA A 53 10.31 -14.33 -17.25
CA ALA A 53 9.20 -13.40 -17.33
C ALA A 53 9.68 -11.97 -17.63
N LYS A 54 8.99 -11.32 -18.57
CA LYS A 54 9.28 -9.95 -18.97
C LYS A 54 8.62 -8.94 -18.03
N TRP A 55 9.32 -7.84 -17.79
CA TRP A 55 8.74 -6.67 -17.16
C TRP A 55 7.74 -5.98 -18.10
N PRO A 56 6.71 -5.31 -17.55
CA PRO A 56 5.78 -4.54 -18.36
C PRO A 56 6.51 -3.37 -19.03
N GLU A 57 6.04 -2.98 -20.20
CA GLU A 57 6.55 -1.81 -20.91
C GLU A 57 6.24 -0.53 -20.13
N ILE A 58 7.25 0.34 -20.03
CA ILE A 58 7.17 1.60 -19.30
C ILE A 58 7.34 2.75 -20.30
N GLU A 59 6.37 3.66 -20.31
CA GLU A 59 6.38 4.83 -21.18
C GLU A 59 7.36 5.89 -20.65
N ALA A 60 8.29 6.30 -21.50
CA ALA A 60 9.28 7.32 -21.19
C ALA A 60 8.65 8.72 -21.18
N VAL A 61 9.12 9.59 -20.29
CA VAL A 61 8.74 11.02 -20.28
C VAL A 61 9.90 11.88 -20.78
N SER A 62 9.81 12.35 -22.04
CA SER A 62 10.87 13.10 -22.73
C SER A 62 11.09 14.52 -22.19
N ASP A 63 10.00 15.24 -21.88
CA ASP A 63 10.03 16.64 -21.46
C ASP A 63 9.84 16.82 -19.94
N PHE A 64 10.14 15.78 -19.17
CA PHE A 64 9.95 15.77 -17.73
C PHE A 64 10.95 16.69 -17.02
N ASP A 65 10.40 17.61 -16.23
CA ASP A 65 11.15 18.52 -15.38
C ASP A 65 10.70 18.31 -13.94
N ILE A 66 11.57 17.67 -13.15
CA ILE A 66 11.26 17.29 -11.78
C ILE A 66 10.92 18.51 -10.92
N ASP A 67 11.62 19.63 -11.12
CA ASP A 67 11.44 20.85 -10.31
C ASP A 67 10.10 21.54 -10.57
N LYS A 68 9.50 21.28 -11.74
CA LYS A 68 8.18 21.82 -12.14
C LYS A 68 7.03 20.85 -11.92
N THR A 69 7.33 19.60 -11.56
CA THR A 69 6.30 18.56 -11.39
C THR A 69 5.70 18.69 -10.00
N SER A 70 4.52 19.30 -9.93
CA SER A 70 3.81 19.44 -8.66
C SER A 70 3.23 18.10 -8.18
N PRO A 71 3.31 17.83 -6.88
CA PRO A 71 2.69 16.70 -6.21
C PRO A 71 1.20 16.57 -6.51
N ARG A 72 0.72 15.33 -6.70
CA ARG A 72 -0.69 15.07 -6.99
C ARG A 72 -1.58 15.41 -5.78
N PRO A 73 -2.62 16.26 -5.91
CA PRO A 73 -3.44 16.73 -4.80
C PRO A 73 -4.52 15.72 -4.42
N TYR A 74 -4.14 14.53 -3.94
CA TYR A 74 -5.10 13.48 -3.60
C TYR A 74 -6.05 13.93 -2.47
N ARG A 75 -7.37 13.75 -2.69
CA ARG A 75 -8.45 14.05 -1.73
C ARG A 75 -9.41 12.85 -1.64
N PRO A 76 -8.99 11.75 -0.97
CA PRO A 76 -9.72 10.47 -1.01
C PRO A 76 -10.90 10.40 -0.04
N PHE A 77 -11.04 11.36 0.88
CA PHE A 77 -12.24 11.52 1.69
C PHE A 77 -13.45 11.80 0.80
N LYS A 78 -14.61 11.32 1.23
CA LYS A 78 -15.88 11.39 0.48
C LYS A 78 -17.00 11.77 1.44
N ALA A 79 -17.86 12.67 0.99
CA ALA A 79 -19.12 12.94 1.66
C ALA A 79 -20.05 11.71 1.62
N GLY A 80 -20.90 11.58 2.63
CA GLY A 80 -21.90 10.52 2.73
C GLY A 80 -21.39 9.23 3.41
N LYS A 81 -22.23 8.20 3.36
CA LYS A 81 -22.09 7.00 4.20
C LYS A 81 -20.74 6.29 4.03
N TYR A 82 -20.11 5.95 5.15
CA TYR A 82 -18.87 5.17 5.17
C TYR A 82 -19.08 3.72 4.72
N HIS A 83 -18.18 3.25 3.85
CA HIS A 83 -18.15 1.87 3.36
C HIS A 83 -16.73 1.33 3.45
N LEU A 84 -16.51 0.35 4.33
CA LEU A 84 -15.25 -0.38 4.39
C LEU A 84 -15.12 -1.29 3.16
N THR A 85 -14.30 -0.89 2.21
CA THR A 85 -13.98 -1.65 1.00
C THR A 85 -12.48 -1.61 0.73
N MET A 86 -11.97 -2.48 -0.15
CA MET A 86 -10.56 -2.42 -0.55
C MET A 86 -10.21 -1.17 -1.37
N GLY A 87 -11.20 -0.45 -1.91
CA GLY A 87 -10.99 0.82 -2.62
C GLY A 87 -10.07 0.75 -3.85
N LEU A 88 -9.85 -0.44 -4.41
CA LEU A 88 -8.90 -0.63 -5.50
C LEU A 88 -9.40 -0.01 -6.81
N GLN A 89 -8.47 0.62 -7.51
CA GLN A 89 -8.62 1.15 -8.85
C GLN A 89 -7.50 0.59 -9.73
N LYS A 90 -7.72 0.51 -11.04
CA LYS A 90 -6.65 0.19 -11.97
C LYS A 90 -5.56 1.27 -11.88
N CYS A 91 -4.30 0.85 -11.93
CA CYS A 91 -3.15 1.71 -12.07
C CYS A 91 -2.43 1.34 -13.37
N GLU A 92 -1.92 2.31 -14.11
CA GLU A 92 -1.07 2.02 -15.25
C GLU A 92 0.34 1.63 -14.76
N PRO A 93 1.06 0.72 -15.45
CA PRO A 93 2.43 0.37 -15.08
C PRO A 93 3.34 1.60 -14.99
N SER A 94 3.24 2.51 -15.97
CA SER A 94 3.94 3.80 -15.98
C SER A 94 3.57 4.73 -14.82
N ASP A 95 2.63 4.38 -13.94
CA ASP A 95 2.24 5.15 -12.76
C ASP A 95 2.65 4.48 -11.44
N TRP A 96 3.57 3.49 -11.47
CA TRP A 96 4.05 2.80 -10.28
C TRP A 96 4.81 3.70 -9.29
N ILE A 97 5.95 4.28 -9.71
CA ILE A 97 6.77 5.21 -8.92
C ILE A 97 6.71 6.61 -9.55
N LEU A 98 6.59 7.64 -8.72
CA LEU A 98 6.43 9.03 -9.18
C LEU A 98 7.60 9.89 -8.70
N LEU A 99 8.24 10.58 -9.64
CA LEU A 99 9.13 11.71 -9.34
C LEU A 99 8.32 13.00 -9.35
N GLU A 100 8.48 13.81 -8.31
CA GLU A 100 7.85 15.12 -8.14
C GLU A 100 8.90 16.11 -7.61
N ASN A 101 8.57 17.40 -7.54
CA ASN A 101 9.51 18.44 -7.09
C ASN A 101 9.96 18.30 -5.63
N THR A 102 9.38 17.35 -4.89
CA THR A 102 9.78 17.02 -3.52
C THR A 102 10.86 15.96 -3.40
N TYR A 103 11.22 15.31 -4.50
CA TYR A 103 12.15 14.19 -4.54
C TYR A 103 13.42 14.39 -3.74
N LYS A 104 14.16 15.48 -3.99
CA LYS A 104 15.45 15.69 -3.35
C LYS A 104 15.32 15.85 -1.84
N ARG A 105 14.30 16.60 -1.39
CA ARG A 105 14.01 16.79 0.04
C ARG A 105 13.55 15.50 0.71
N ARG A 106 12.62 14.78 0.09
CA ARG A 106 12.03 13.54 0.63
C ARG A 106 13.06 12.42 0.69
N THR A 107 13.81 12.18 -0.38
CA THR A 107 14.87 11.16 -0.39
C THR A 107 16.03 11.52 0.54
N ALA A 108 16.35 12.81 0.74
CA ALA A 108 17.32 13.23 1.76
C ALA A 108 16.87 12.85 3.18
N TYR A 109 15.61 13.11 3.51
CA TYR A 109 15.02 12.69 4.79
C TYR A 109 15.03 11.17 4.93
N ARG A 110 14.60 10.42 3.91
CA ARG A 110 14.66 8.94 3.91
C ARG A 110 16.07 8.43 4.19
N ARG A 111 17.08 8.97 3.51
CA ARG A 111 18.50 8.60 3.70
C ARG A 111 18.95 8.84 5.13
N LYS A 112 18.51 9.95 5.75
CA LYS A 112 18.76 10.23 7.17
C LYS A 112 18.12 9.15 8.05
N GLN A 113 16.83 8.85 7.86
CA GLN A 113 16.11 7.85 8.68
C GLN A 113 16.68 6.44 8.54
N LEU A 114 17.06 6.03 7.33
CA LEU A 114 17.70 4.73 7.08
C LEU A 114 19.03 4.59 7.84
N LYS A 115 19.76 5.70 8.03
CA LYS A 115 21.03 5.71 8.75
C LYS A 115 20.84 5.77 10.27
N GLU A 116 19.86 6.54 10.73
CA GLU A 116 19.62 6.78 12.16
C GLU A 116 18.80 5.67 12.83
N HIS A 117 17.91 5.01 12.08
CA HIS A 117 16.99 3.98 12.56
C HIS A 117 17.04 2.69 11.71
N PRO A 118 18.22 2.11 11.43
CA PRO A 118 18.33 0.97 10.53
C PRO A 118 17.47 -0.22 10.97
N GLU A 119 17.31 -0.45 12.27
CA GLU A 119 16.53 -1.53 12.90
C GLU A 119 15.01 -1.40 12.72
N ILE A 120 14.51 -0.26 12.25
CA ILE A 120 13.07 -0.03 12.04
C ILE A 120 12.81 0.35 10.58
N ALA A 121 13.64 1.23 10.01
CA ALA A 121 13.39 1.85 8.72
C ALA A 121 13.52 0.88 7.53
N CYS A 122 14.37 -0.16 7.61
CA CYS A 122 14.49 -1.17 6.55
C CYS A 122 14.89 -2.56 7.08
N LEU A 123 13.95 -3.50 6.94
CA LEU A 123 14.03 -4.86 7.46
C LEU A 123 13.85 -5.87 6.32
N VAL A 124 14.72 -6.88 6.29
CA VAL A 124 14.66 -8.00 5.32
C VAL A 124 14.91 -9.28 6.09
N GLN A 125 13.99 -10.25 5.99
CA GLN A 125 14.17 -11.58 6.57
C GLN A 125 15.10 -12.42 5.71
N GLU A 126 15.85 -13.32 6.35
CA GLU A 126 16.66 -14.30 5.66
C GLU A 126 15.79 -15.31 4.89
N GLY A 127 16.30 -15.78 3.75
CA GLY A 127 15.71 -16.85 2.98
C GLY A 127 15.88 -16.64 1.47
N PRO A 128 16.17 -17.70 0.69
CA PRO A 128 16.42 -17.59 -0.74
C PRO A 128 15.23 -17.01 -1.52
N GLU A 129 13.99 -17.27 -1.08
CA GLU A 129 12.79 -16.68 -1.66
C GLU A 129 12.66 -15.17 -1.40
N VAL A 130 13.20 -14.70 -0.27
CA VAL A 130 13.21 -13.28 0.10
C VAL A 130 14.31 -12.56 -0.67
N ASP A 131 15.49 -13.15 -0.72
CA ASP A 131 16.63 -12.62 -1.48
C ASP A 131 16.25 -12.47 -2.96
N ALA A 132 15.63 -13.50 -3.56
CA ALA A 132 15.15 -13.44 -4.93
C ALA A 132 14.14 -12.30 -5.15
N ALA A 133 13.17 -12.12 -4.24
CA ALA A 133 12.17 -11.06 -4.34
C ALA A 133 12.80 -9.66 -4.23
N VAL A 134 13.78 -9.48 -3.34
CA VAL A 134 14.50 -8.20 -3.19
C VAL A 134 15.38 -7.93 -4.41
N HIS A 135 16.05 -8.95 -4.95
CA HIS A 135 16.89 -8.81 -6.15
C HIS A 135 16.03 -8.39 -7.34
N GLU A 136 14.89 -9.05 -7.56
CA GLU A 136 13.98 -8.67 -8.64
C GLU A 136 13.42 -7.26 -8.43
N TYR A 137 13.03 -6.89 -7.21
CA TYR A 137 12.56 -5.53 -6.92
C TYR A 137 13.63 -4.48 -7.24
N TYR A 138 14.88 -4.73 -6.83
CA TYR A 138 16.02 -3.87 -7.13
C TYR A 138 16.24 -3.69 -8.64
N GLU A 139 16.27 -4.80 -9.39
CA GLU A 139 16.45 -4.76 -10.84
C GLU A 139 15.28 -4.04 -11.52
N TYR A 140 14.06 -4.32 -11.07
CA TYR A 140 12.85 -3.74 -11.65
C TYR A 140 12.73 -2.25 -11.36
N MET A 141 13.16 -1.78 -10.19
CA MET A 141 13.23 -0.35 -9.86
C MET A 141 14.18 0.39 -10.82
N TRP A 142 15.40 -0.11 -11.04
CA TRP A 142 16.34 0.52 -11.96
C TRP A 142 15.85 0.49 -13.40
N TYR A 143 15.25 -0.62 -13.85
CA TYR A 143 14.57 -0.70 -15.13
C TYR A 143 13.49 0.38 -15.24
N TYR A 144 12.59 0.46 -14.26
CA TYR A 144 11.48 1.41 -14.26
C TYR A 144 11.97 2.86 -14.34
N LEU A 145 12.89 3.24 -13.45
CA LEU A 145 13.39 4.62 -13.36
C LEU A 145 14.15 5.01 -14.61
N SER A 146 15.00 4.13 -15.14
CA SER A 146 15.77 4.41 -16.36
C SER A 146 14.91 4.43 -17.63
N SER A 147 13.85 3.62 -17.69
CA SER A 147 12.89 3.64 -18.79
C SER A 147 11.99 4.88 -18.75
N LYS A 148 11.41 5.19 -17.58
CA LYS A 148 10.47 6.31 -17.44
C LYS A 148 11.19 7.66 -17.44
N TYR A 149 12.28 7.79 -16.69
CA TYR A 149 12.95 9.05 -16.39
C TYR A 149 14.41 9.07 -16.87
N PRO A 150 14.70 8.79 -18.16
CA PRO A 150 16.07 8.59 -18.66
C PRO A 150 16.99 9.81 -18.49
N LYS A 151 16.43 11.03 -18.40
CA LYS A 151 17.17 12.26 -18.10
C LYS A 151 17.82 12.25 -16.70
N TYR A 152 17.13 11.68 -15.71
CA TYR A 152 17.56 11.65 -14.31
C TYR A 152 18.20 10.30 -13.93
N PHE A 153 17.87 9.26 -14.69
CA PHE A 153 18.33 7.89 -14.50
C PHE A 153 18.98 7.30 -15.76
N PRO A 154 19.98 7.97 -16.37
CA PRO A 154 20.61 7.48 -17.59
C PRO A 154 21.32 6.15 -17.38
N LYS A 155 21.28 5.31 -18.42
CA LYS A 155 21.98 4.03 -18.46
C LYS A 155 23.36 4.18 -19.11
N SER A 156 24.30 3.37 -18.67
CA SER A 156 25.63 3.24 -19.27
C SER A 156 26.11 1.80 -19.22
N ILE A 157 27.03 1.43 -20.11
CA ILE A 157 27.69 0.11 -20.09
C ILE A 157 29.18 0.32 -19.85
N GLU A 158 29.71 -0.30 -18.80
CA GLU A 158 31.12 -0.24 -18.45
C GLU A 158 31.62 -1.64 -18.14
N ASN A 159 32.68 -2.07 -18.84
CA ASN A 159 33.26 -3.42 -18.71
C ASN A 159 32.23 -4.55 -18.84
N GLY A 160 31.23 -4.37 -19.72
CA GLY A 160 30.16 -5.35 -19.96
C GLY A 160 29.08 -5.39 -18.88
N VAL A 161 29.11 -4.50 -17.90
CA VAL A 161 28.07 -4.33 -16.88
C VAL A 161 27.18 -3.16 -17.25
N GLU A 162 25.85 -3.33 -17.21
CA GLU A 162 24.90 -2.23 -17.36
C GLU A 162 24.70 -1.53 -16.02
N TRP A 163 24.81 -0.21 -16.03
CA TRP A 163 24.69 0.66 -14.86
C TRP A 163 23.60 1.70 -15.07
N CYS A 164 22.99 2.13 -13.98
CA CYS A 164 22.12 3.30 -13.96
C CYS A 164 22.70 4.35 -13.00
N THR A 165 22.73 5.60 -13.45
CA THR A 165 23.18 6.74 -12.64
C THR A 165 21.97 7.54 -12.17
N ASN A 166 21.82 7.74 -10.87
CA ASN A 166 20.90 8.71 -10.29
C ASN A 166 21.57 10.09 -10.27
N THR A 167 21.33 10.91 -11.30
CA THR A 167 22.00 12.22 -11.44
C THR A 167 21.56 13.25 -10.40
N LEU A 168 20.48 12.98 -9.67
CA LEU A 168 19.98 13.87 -8.63
C LEU A 168 20.79 13.75 -7.32
N TRP A 169 21.50 12.62 -7.16
CA TRP A 169 22.32 12.27 -6.00
C TRP A 169 23.78 11.94 -6.35
N ASP A 170 24.16 12.00 -7.63
CA ASP A 170 25.48 11.60 -8.15
C ASP A 170 25.88 10.18 -7.72
N GLU A 171 24.89 9.28 -7.69
CA GLU A 171 25.09 7.87 -7.35
C GLU A 171 24.94 6.98 -8.56
N LYS A 172 25.65 5.86 -8.57
CA LYS A 172 25.66 4.94 -9.69
C LYS A 172 25.73 3.51 -9.19
N TYR A 173 24.84 2.67 -9.70
CA TYR A 173 24.77 1.26 -9.33
C TYR A 173 24.60 0.35 -10.55
N PRO A 174 25.12 -0.90 -10.50
CA PRO A 174 24.82 -1.91 -11.51
C PRO A 174 23.33 -2.18 -11.51
N MET A 175 22.72 -2.30 -12.68
CA MET A 175 21.29 -2.61 -12.78
C MET A 175 20.97 -4.03 -12.33
N SER A 176 21.96 -4.95 -12.38
CA SER A 176 21.85 -6.31 -11.87
C SER A 176 22.17 -6.38 -10.38
N ALA A 177 21.30 -7.03 -9.60
CA ALA A 177 21.52 -7.29 -8.18
C ALA A 177 22.78 -8.14 -7.95
N GLU A 178 22.98 -9.18 -8.76
CA GLU A 178 24.17 -10.04 -8.73
C GLU A 178 25.46 -9.23 -8.91
N LYS A 179 25.49 -8.32 -9.90
CA LYS A 179 26.68 -7.49 -10.13
C LYS A 179 26.90 -6.47 -9.00
N CYS A 180 25.84 -5.91 -8.44
CA CYS A 180 25.93 -5.02 -7.28
C CYS A 180 26.57 -5.72 -6.06
N LEU A 181 26.17 -6.97 -5.80
CA LEU A 181 26.76 -7.81 -4.77
C LEU A 181 28.21 -8.22 -5.09
N ALA A 182 28.47 -8.69 -6.31
CA ALA A 182 29.80 -9.17 -6.71
C ALA A 182 30.88 -8.07 -6.70
N LEU A 183 30.49 -6.82 -6.98
CA LEU A 183 31.38 -5.64 -6.92
C LEU A 183 31.52 -5.07 -5.49
N GLY A 184 30.81 -5.62 -4.51
CA GLY A 184 30.87 -5.18 -3.10
C GLY A 184 30.17 -3.85 -2.83
N LEU A 185 29.31 -3.38 -3.73
CA LEU A 185 28.50 -2.17 -3.55
C LEU A 185 27.30 -2.42 -2.62
N ALA A 186 26.83 -3.66 -2.59
CA ALA A 186 25.95 -4.21 -1.58
C ALA A 186 26.60 -5.50 -1.01
N LYS A 187 26.38 -5.81 0.27
CA LYS A 187 26.88 -7.06 0.88
C LYS A 187 25.76 -8.08 1.08
N THR A 188 24.53 -7.61 1.22
CA THR A 188 23.35 -8.40 1.53
C THR A 188 22.13 -7.89 0.74
N SER A 189 21.06 -8.69 0.69
CA SER A 189 19.78 -8.24 0.13
C SER A 189 19.18 -7.06 0.92
N ARG A 190 19.49 -6.94 2.22
CA ARG A 190 19.13 -5.74 2.98
C ARG A 190 19.82 -4.48 2.44
N ASP A 191 21.08 -4.56 2.03
CA ASP A 191 21.77 -3.42 1.41
C ASP A 191 21.13 -3.03 0.07
N LEU A 192 20.72 -4.01 -0.74
CA LEU A 192 19.96 -3.75 -1.97
C LEU A 192 18.62 -3.06 -1.67
N ALA A 193 17.89 -3.52 -0.65
CA ALA A 193 16.65 -2.91 -0.19
C ALA A 193 16.86 -1.45 0.32
N MET A 194 17.97 -1.18 1.01
CA MET A 194 18.35 0.17 1.43
C MET A 194 18.68 1.07 0.23
N ILE A 195 19.39 0.56 -0.79
CA ILE A 195 19.61 1.29 -2.05
C ILE A 195 18.27 1.66 -2.68
N CYS A 196 17.35 0.70 -2.82
CA CYS A 196 16.01 1.00 -3.35
C CYS A 196 15.31 2.09 -2.53
N SER A 197 15.27 1.92 -1.20
CA SER A 197 14.64 2.85 -0.29
C SER A 197 15.20 4.27 -0.37
N SER A 198 16.50 4.43 -0.63
CA SER A 198 17.15 5.74 -0.78
C SER A 198 16.99 6.37 -2.17
N THR A 199 16.52 5.59 -3.15
CA THR A 199 16.46 5.98 -4.57
C THR A 199 15.11 6.58 -4.96
N HIS A 200 14.00 6.08 -4.42
CA HIS A 200 12.66 6.61 -4.67
C HIS A 200 11.98 7.02 -3.36
N GLU A 201 10.85 7.71 -3.44
CA GLU A 201 10.27 8.37 -2.26
C GLU A 201 9.27 7.50 -1.49
N GLU A 202 8.76 6.46 -2.14
CA GLU A 202 7.79 5.53 -1.60
C GLU A 202 8.42 4.60 -0.55
N ASP A 203 7.67 4.37 0.53
CA ASP A 203 7.87 3.18 1.35
C ASP A 203 7.51 1.93 0.53
N PHE A 204 8.06 0.77 0.87
CA PHE A 204 7.72 -0.46 0.17
C PHE A 204 7.67 -1.66 1.11
N LEU A 205 6.92 -2.67 0.71
CA LEU A 205 6.96 -3.99 1.32
C LEU A 205 6.82 -5.08 0.27
N LEU A 206 7.56 -6.16 0.49
CA LEU A 206 7.57 -7.35 -0.34
C LEU A 206 6.98 -8.50 0.46
N MET A 207 6.03 -9.21 -0.16
CA MET A 207 5.39 -10.35 0.44
C MET A 207 5.58 -11.60 -0.42
N THR A 208 6.08 -12.67 0.20
CA THR A 208 6.18 -13.99 -0.45
C THR A 208 5.03 -14.88 0.00
N LEU A 209 4.70 -15.87 -0.83
CA LEU A 209 3.65 -16.83 -0.50
C LEU A 209 4.21 -17.86 0.48
N ASP A 210 3.54 -18.00 1.62
CA ASP A 210 3.79 -19.05 2.60
C ASP A 210 2.82 -20.21 2.36
N GLU A 211 3.33 -21.29 1.79
CA GLU A 211 2.58 -22.51 1.48
C GLU A 211 2.38 -23.43 2.69
N THR A 212 2.98 -23.12 3.85
CA THR A 212 2.79 -23.91 5.08
C THR A 212 1.40 -23.73 5.69
N HIS A 213 0.64 -22.73 5.25
CA HIS A 213 -0.73 -22.48 5.67
C HIS A 213 -1.72 -23.13 4.69
N ASP A 214 -2.87 -23.59 5.21
CA ASP A 214 -4.01 -24.02 4.38
C ASP A 214 -5.21 -23.08 4.61
N PRO A 215 -5.57 -22.22 3.63
CA PRO A 215 -4.91 -22.02 2.34
C PRO A 215 -3.59 -21.23 2.47
N PRO A 216 -2.71 -21.27 1.45
CA PRO A 216 -1.48 -20.47 1.42
C PRO A 216 -1.74 -18.98 1.66
N MET A 217 -0.84 -18.32 2.39
CA MET A 217 -1.00 -16.91 2.79
C MET A 217 0.25 -16.09 2.48
N TYR A 218 0.07 -14.83 2.09
CA TYR A 218 1.22 -13.93 1.92
C TYR A 218 1.77 -13.49 3.26
N ARG A 219 3.10 -13.51 3.41
CA ARG A 219 3.83 -12.97 4.56
C ARG A 219 4.69 -11.80 4.14
N MET A 220 4.71 -10.73 4.94
CA MET A 220 5.66 -9.65 4.72
C MET A 220 7.07 -10.13 5.06
N ARG A 221 7.98 -10.15 4.10
CA ARG A 221 9.35 -10.66 4.28
C ARG A 221 10.42 -9.59 4.12
N ALA A 222 10.12 -8.51 3.43
CA ALA A 222 10.94 -7.31 3.38
C ALA A 222 10.06 -6.07 3.47
N VAL A 223 10.55 -5.03 4.13
CA VAL A 223 9.86 -3.74 4.29
C VAL A 223 10.89 -2.63 4.42
N SER A 224 10.60 -1.51 3.77
CA SER A 224 11.20 -0.22 4.08
C SER A 224 10.10 0.77 4.41
N SER A 225 10.15 1.34 5.62
CA SER A 225 9.23 2.40 6.03
C SER A 225 9.98 3.56 6.66
N CYS A 226 10.18 4.61 5.87
CA CYS A 226 10.75 5.89 6.29
C CYS A 226 9.67 6.96 6.52
N PHE A 227 8.43 6.64 6.15
CA PHE A 227 7.25 7.44 6.42
C PHE A 227 6.15 6.58 7.05
N PRO A 228 6.37 5.91 8.20
CA PRO A 228 5.31 5.15 8.87
C PRO A 228 4.15 6.05 9.32
N ALA A 229 2.99 5.43 9.54
CA ALA A 229 1.79 6.06 10.07
C ALA A 229 1.24 5.22 11.23
N GLY A 230 1.94 5.23 12.37
CA GLY A 230 1.50 4.51 13.57
C GLY A 230 1.64 3.01 13.46
N PHE A 231 2.67 2.58 12.75
CA PHE A 231 2.97 1.18 12.57
C PHE A 231 4.48 1.01 12.68
N ASN A 232 4.91 0.13 13.58
CA ASN A 232 6.29 -0.31 13.67
C ASN A 232 6.55 -1.50 12.71
N PRO A 233 7.38 -1.34 11.67
CA PRO A 233 7.81 -2.41 10.77
C PRO A 233 8.34 -3.65 11.48
N ALA A 234 9.07 -3.47 12.58
CA ALA A 234 9.67 -4.57 13.34
C ALA A 234 8.61 -5.52 13.94
N ASP A 235 7.46 -4.98 14.35
CA ASP A 235 6.38 -5.79 14.93
C ASP A 235 5.57 -6.57 13.89
N LYS A 236 5.67 -6.18 12.61
CA LYS A 236 4.87 -6.79 11.55
C LYS A 236 5.66 -7.66 10.60
N ILE A 237 6.98 -7.52 10.55
CA ILE A 237 7.83 -8.35 9.69
C ILE A 237 7.63 -9.83 10.02
N GLY A 238 7.49 -10.66 8.99
CA GLY A 238 7.18 -12.08 9.12
C GLY A 238 5.71 -12.40 9.34
N LEU A 239 4.84 -11.43 9.70
CA LEU A 239 3.41 -11.70 9.86
C LEU A 239 2.70 -11.94 8.52
N THR A 240 1.61 -12.71 8.56
CA THR A 240 0.73 -12.92 7.40
C THR A 240 -0.07 -11.66 7.11
N LEU A 241 -0.54 -11.51 5.87
CA LEU A 241 -1.42 -10.42 5.44
C LEU A 241 -2.61 -10.23 6.39
N ARG A 242 -3.20 -11.34 6.84
CA ARG A 242 -4.29 -11.35 7.83
C ARG A 242 -3.86 -10.76 9.17
N ASN A 243 -2.71 -11.17 9.69
CA ASN A 243 -2.24 -10.78 11.02
C ASN A 243 -1.76 -9.32 11.04
N ILE A 244 -1.15 -8.84 9.96
CA ILE A 244 -0.79 -7.42 9.79
C ILE A 244 -2.03 -6.53 9.94
N HIS A 245 -3.15 -6.93 9.33
CA HIS A 245 -4.41 -6.19 9.36
C HIS A 245 -5.31 -6.52 10.56
N GLY A 246 -4.87 -7.37 11.49
CA GLY A 246 -5.65 -7.75 12.68
C GLY A 246 -6.22 -6.58 13.49
N PRO A 247 -5.48 -5.46 13.68
CA PRO A 247 -5.98 -4.28 14.40
C PRO A 247 -7.11 -3.50 13.70
N VAL A 248 -7.34 -3.71 12.39
CA VAL A 248 -8.27 -2.90 11.61
C VAL A 248 -9.74 -3.28 11.93
N PRO A 249 -10.59 -2.33 12.36
CA PRO A 249 -11.98 -2.60 12.73
C PRO A 249 -12.80 -3.31 11.64
N GLY A 250 -13.36 -4.46 11.98
CA GLY A 250 -14.17 -5.27 11.08
C GLY A 250 -13.43 -5.92 9.91
N TYR A 251 -12.08 -5.90 9.88
CA TYR A 251 -11.29 -6.54 8.83
C TYR A 251 -11.58 -8.04 8.71
N LYS A 252 -11.54 -8.76 9.84
CA LYS A 252 -11.74 -10.22 9.89
C LYS A 252 -13.08 -10.63 9.29
N GLN A 253 -14.13 -9.84 9.55
CA GLN A 253 -15.50 -10.13 9.12
C GLN A 253 -15.77 -9.68 7.69
N ARG A 254 -15.19 -8.55 7.25
CA ARG A 254 -15.58 -7.87 6.00
C ARG A 254 -14.55 -7.99 4.87
N LEU A 255 -13.27 -8.13 5.18
CA LEU A 255 -12.18 -8.00 4.19
C LEU A 255 -11.25 -9.21 4.10
N ASP A 256 -11.04 -9.96 5.18
CA ASP A 256 -10.04 -11.05 5.21
C ASP A 256 -10.21 -12.06 4.06
N LEU A 257 -11.43 -12.58 3.84
CA LEU A 257 -11.68 -13.56 2.78
C LEU A 257 -11.53 -12.97 1.37
N SER A 258 -12.04 -11.75 1.15
CA SER A 258 -11.99 -11.10 -0.18
C SER A 258 -10.56 -10.69 -0.53
N MET A 259 -9.80 -10.21 0.44
CA MET A 259 -8.40 -9.82 0.29
C MET A 259 -7.51 -11.03 -0.02
N ASN A 260 -7.62 -12.12 0.74
CA ASN A 260 -6.85 -13.34 0.45
C ASN A 260 -7.16 -13.90 -0.94
N LYS A 261 -8.44 -13.92 -1.35
CA LYS A 261 -8.84 -14.34 -2.70
C LYS A 261 -8.29 -13.42 -3.78
N PHE A 262 -8.26 -12.12 -3.54
CA PHE A 262 -7.69 -11.14 -4.46
C PHE A 262 -6.19 -11.39 -4.63
N PHE A 263 -5.43 -11.47 -3.53
CA PHE A 263 -3.99 -11.72 -3.54
C PHE A 263 -3.63 -13.07 -4.18
N ALA A 264 -4.43 -14.12 -3.98
CA ALA A 264 -4.21 -15.41 -4.63
C ALA A 264 -4.39 -15.35 -6.16
N LYS A 265 -5.32 -14.53 -6.65
CA LYS A 265 -5.65 -14.46 -8.09
C LYS A 265 -4.93 -13.35 -8.86
N PHE A 266 -4.38 -12.37 -8.15
CA PHE A 266 -3.74 -11.20 -8.77
C PHE A 266 -2.57 -11.64 -9.64
N GLN A 267 -2.53 -11.25 -10.92
CA GLN A 267 -1.51 -11.68 -11.87
C GLN A 267 -0.43 -10.62 -12.05
N ALA A 268 0.81 -11.05 -12.30
CA ALA A 268 1.88 -10.16 -12.73
C ALA A 268 1.50 -9.40 -14.00
N GLY A 269 2.09 -8.21 -14.16
CA GLY A 269 1.74 -7.26 -15.22
C GLY A 269 0.53 -6.36 -14.91
N ASN A 270 -0.27 -6.69 -13.89
CA ASN A 270 -1.33 -5.80 -13.41
C ASN A 270 -0.83 -4.90 -12.29
N PHE A 271 -1.31 -3.66 -12.29
CA PHE A 271 -1.10 -2.70 -11.22
C PHE A 271 -2.47 -2.21 -10.73
N VAL A 272 -2.64 -2.15 -9.42
CA VAL A 272 -3.80 -1.52 -8.80
C VAL A 272 -3.33 -0.49 -7.80
N GLN A 273 -4.11 0.57 -7.63
CA GLN A 273 -3.84 1.58 -6.62
C GLN A 273 -5.07 1.81 -5.73
N ARG A 274 -4.81 2.32 -4.54
CA ARG A 274 -5.82 2.89 -3.64
C ARG A 274 -5.20 4.05 -2.87
N GLN A 275 -6.04 4.84 -2.23
CA GLN A 275 -5.60 5.83 -1.27
C GLN A 275 -6.11 5.46 0.12
N ASN A 276 -5.23 5.57 1.12
CA ASN A 276 -5.60 5.62 2.52
C ASN A 276 -5.39 7.06 3.02
N TRP A 277 -6.14 7.49 4.02
CA TRP A 277 -5.99 8.84 4.57
C TRP A 277 -6.26 8.90 6.08
N GLY A 278 -5.70 9.92 6.71
CA GLY A 278 -5.92 10.30 8.10
C GLY A 278 -5.45 11.73 8.33
N ILE A 279 -5.54 12.18 9.58
CA ILE A 279 -4.99 13.46 10.02
C ILE A 279 -3.75 13.18 10.85
N GLN A 280 -2.64 13.81 10.46
CA GLN A 280 -1.42 13.83 11.25
C GLN A 280 -1.42 15.12 12.06
N CYS A 281 -1.25 15.00 13.38
CA CYS A 281 -1.38 16.10 14.34
C CYS A 281 -0.05 16.76 14.69
N ASP A 282 0.98 16.52 13.87
CA ASP A 282 2.35 17.00 13.99
C ASP A 282 3.01 17.11 12.59
N ASP A 283 4.28 17.51 12.56
CA ASP A 283 5.11 17.57 11.35
C ASP A 283 6.06 16.36 11.18
N ALA A 284 5.98 15.36 12.07
CA ALA A 284 6.89 14.22 12.13
C ALA A 284 6.57 13.20 11.02
N LEU A 285 7.43 13.14 10.01
CA LEU A 285 7.27 12.21 8.90
C LEU A 285 7.66 10.77 9.25
N PHE A 286 8.64 10.60 10.13
CA PHE A 286 9.03 9.32 10.70
C PHE A 286 8.43 9.18 12.09
N ASP A 287 7.17 8.75 12.14
CA ASP A 287 6.47 8.49 13.39
C ASP A 287 5.77 7.12 13.36
N TYR A 288 6.40 6.17 14.05
CA TYR A 288 5.93 4.79 14.16
C TYR A 288 5.24 4.49 15.50
N GLU A 289 5.35 5.39 16.49
CA GLU A 289 4.82 5.20 17.85
C GLU A 289 3.58 6.08 18.11
N ASN A 290 3.63 7.36 17.72
CA ASN A 290 2.70 8.39 18.21
C ASN A 290 1.64 8.82 17.19
N TYR A 291 1.61 8.21 16.01
CA TYR A 291 0.62 8.58 15.00
C TYR A 291 -0.80 8.37 15.55
N ALA A 292 -1.56 9.47 15.59
CA ALA A 292 -2.88 9.56 16.19
C ALA A 292 -3.79 8.40 15.72
N GLY A 293 -3.91 7.37 16.55
CA GLY A 293 -4.71 6.18 16.26
C GLY A 293 -4.26 4.89 16.94
N TYR A 294 -2.97 4.71 17.26
CA TYR A 294 -2.50 3.49 17.91
C TYR A 294 -2.36 3.58 19.45
N GLU A 295 -2.03 4.76 19.99
CA GLU A 295 -1.90 4.99 21.44
C GLU A 295 -2.76 6.14 21.98
N ALA A 296 -3.67 6.70 21.18
CA ALA A 296 -4.74 7.49 21.77
C ALA A 296 -5.56 6.54 22.63
N GLU A 297 -5.32 6.55 23.95
CA GLU A 297 -6.13 5.80 24.89
C GLU A 297 -7.59 6.16 24.60
N LYS A 298 -8.49 5.17 24.66
CA LYS A 298 -9.92 5.38 24.40
C LYS A 298 -10.53 6.52 25.24
N ASP A 299 -9.85 6.88 26.32
CA ASP A 299 -10.24 7.85 27.32
C ASP A 299 -9.54 9.22 27.13
N ASN A 300 -8.76 9.41 26.05
CA ASN A 300 -8.19 10.72 25.74
C ASN A 300 -9.30 11.70 25.39
N GLU A 301 -9.32 12.83 26.10
CA GLU A 301 -10.23 13.94 25.81
C GLU A 301 -9.87 14.57 24.46
N PRO A 302 -10.88 15.08 23.71
CA PRO A 302 -10.61 15.85 22.50
C PRO A 302 -9.69 17.04 22.77
N TYR A 303 -8.85 17.36 21.78
CA TYR A 303 -8.01 18.56 21.88
C TYR A 303 -8.86 19.82 21.95
N GLU A 304 -8.42 20.78 22.76
CA GLU A 304 -9.01 22.12 22.76
C GLU A 304 -8.32 23.02 21.73
N ALA A 305 -9.06 23.92 21.09
CA ALA A 305 -8.52 24.73 19.99
C ALA A 305 -7.28 25.54 20.41
N HIS A 306 -7.28 26.08 21.63
CA HIS A 306 -6.16 26.87 22.17
C HIS A 306 -4.90 26.03 22.45
N GLU A 307 -4.95 24.71 22.32
CA GLU A 307 -3.82 23.79 22.50
C GLU A 307 -3.16 23.42 21.16
N VAL A 308 -3.90 23.55 20.06
CA VAL A 308 -3.54 23.02 18.75
C VAL A 308 -2.91 24.07 17.85
N ASP A 309 -1.76 23.76 17.26
CA ASP A 309 -1.22 24.52 16.12
C ASP A 309 -1.66 23.87 14.80
N PHE A 310 -2.64 24.48 14.12
CA PHE A 310 -3.13 23.95 12.85
C PHE A 310 -2.14 24.10 11.68
N ASN A 311 -1.08 24.90 11.82
CA ASN A 311 0.04 24.90 10.87
C ASN A 311 0.97 23.71 11.02
N GLU A 312 0.84 22.94 12.11
CA GLU A 312 1.49 21.66 12.36
C GLU A 312 0.56 20.45 12.16
N TRP A 313 -0.72 20.62 11.81
CA TRP A 313 -1.63 19.53 11.40
C TRP A 313 -1.80 19.35 9.89
N ALA A 314 -1.81 18.12 9.38
CA ALA A 314 -1.93 17.84 7.95
C ALA A 314 -2.91 16.72 7.65
N LEU A 315 -3.62 16.87 6.53
CA LEU A 315 -4.19 15.73 5.83
C LEU A 315 -3.03 14.87 5.29
N ARG A 316 -2.92 13.66 5.82
CA ARG A 316 -1.99 12.64 5.33
C ARG A 316 -2.71 11.70 4.39
N VAL A 317 -2.17 11.53 3.18
CA VAL A 317 -2.68 10.61 2.17
C VAL A 317 -1.59 9.65 1.73
N GLU A 318 -1.87 8.37 1.84
CA GLU A 318 -1.01 7.30 1.35
C GLU A 318 -1.56 6.80 0.03
N ARG A 319 -0.86 7.11 -1.07
CA ARG A 319 -1.12 6.48 -2.36
C ARG A 319 -0.38 5.15 -2.38
N GLN A 320 -1.15 4.09 -2.41
CA GLN A 320 -0.68 2.73 -2.30
C GLN A 320 -0.83 2.03 -3.65
N VAL A 321 0.26 1.53 -4.22
CA VAL A 321 0.25 0.78 -5.49
C VAL A 321 0.72 -0.65 -5.24
N LEU A 322 -0.10 -1.61 -5.66
CA LEU A 322 0.17 -3.04 -5.56
C LEU A 322 0.43 -3.62 -6.95
N THR A 323 1.52 -4.37 -7.06
CA THR A 323 1.86 -5.18 -8.22
C THR A 323 2.34 -6.57 -7.77
N ARG A 324 2.44 -7.50 -8.72
CA ARG A 324 3.12 -8.77 -8.52
C ARG A 324 4.36 -8.77 -9.40
N LEU A 325 5.52 -8.99 -8.78
CA LEU A 325 6.78 -9.10 -9.49
C LEU A 325 6.73 -10.32 -10.45
N PRO A 326 7.03 -10.15 -11.74
CA PRO A 326 6.78 -11.18 -12.75
C PRO A 326 7.61 -12.45 -12.57
N LYS A 327 8.86 -12.36 -12.13
CA LYS A 327 9.77 -13.50 -12.03
C LYS A 327 9.57 -14.29 -10.75
N THR A 328 9.57 -13.64 -9.59
CA THR A 328 9.47 -14.30 -8.28
C THR A 328 8.04 -14.49 -7.82
N ARG A 329 7.08 -13.81 -8.47
CA ARG A 329 5.67 -13.77 -8.07
C ARG A 329 5.44 -13.16 -6.69
N ALA A 330 6.44 -12.53 -6.07
CA ALA A 330 6.25 -11.80 -4.83
C ALA A 330 5.30 -10.62 -5.04
N MET A 331 4.48 -10.32 -4.04
CA MET A 331 3.66 -9.11 -4.04
C MET A 331 4.54 -7.94 -3.65
N CYS A 332 4.56 -6.91 -4.48
CA CYS A 332 5.27 -5.68 -4.21
C CYS A 332 4.25 -4.57 -4.02
N PHE A 333 4.36 -3.86 -2.90
CA PHE A 333 3.48 -2.75 -2.60
C PHE A 333 4.29 -1.54 -2.17
N VAL A 334 4.09 -0.45 -2.91
CA VAL A 334 4.76 0.84 -2.70
C VAL A 334 3.75 1.84 -2.18
N ILE A 335 4.18 2.68 -1.23
CA ILE A 335 3.33 3.59 -0.47
C ILE A 335 3.98 4.98 -0.53
N ARG A 336 3.38 5.86 -1.33
CA ARG A 336 3.75 7.27 -1.40
C ARG A 336 2.96 8.05 -0.35
N CYS A 337 3.66 8.65 0.61
CA CYS A 337 3.04 9.55 1.59
C CYS A 337 3.00 10.98 1.07
N TYR A 338 1.79 11.55 1.01
CA TYR A 338 1.53 12.96 0.75
C TYR A 338 1.01 13.61 2.03
N THR A 339 1.49 14.82 2.34
CA THR A 339 0.97 15.63 3.45
C THR A 339 0.54 16.98 2.93
N THR A 340 -0.70 17.38 3.22
CA THR A 340 -1.23 18.72 2.90
C THR A 340 -1.64 19.40 4.20
N PRO A 341 -1.12 20.59 4.55
CA PRO A 341 -1.51 21.31 5.76
C PRO A 341 -3.03 21.50 5.84
N VAL A 342 -3.64 21.31 7.02
CA VAL A 342 -5.09 21.48 7.18
C VAL A 342 -5.51 22.94 7.00
N SER A 343 -4.61 23.90 7.22
CA SER A 343 -4.81 25.31 6.87
C SER A 343 -5.00 25.53 5.36
N VAL A 344 -4.31 24.75 4.51
CA VAL A 344 -4.57 24.75 3.05
C VAL A 344 -5.91 24.09 2.75
N ILE A 345 -6.21 22.95 3.39
CA ILE A 345 -7.48 22.23 3.19
C ILE A 345 -8.68 23.11 3.56
N ARG A 346 -8.60 23.93 4.63
CA ARG A 346 -9.65 24.86 5.07
C ARG A 346 -10.08 25.84 3.98
N GLU A 347 -9.16 26.19 3.08
CA GLU A 347 -9.41 27.12 1.98
C GLU A 347 -9.91 26.42 0.70
N GLU A 348 -9.96 25.08 0.68
CA GLU A 348 -10.43 24.31 -0.47
C GLU A 348 -11.96 24.19 -0.50
N PRO A 349 -12.59 24.21 -1.69
CA PRO A 349 -14.03 23.95 -1.82
C PRO A 349 -14.49 22.60 -1.26
N ARG A 350 -13.58 21.64 -1.11
CA ARG A 350 -13.85 20.28 -0.60
C ARG A 350 -13.66 20.14 0.92
N ALA A 351 -13.35 21.22 1.65
CA ALA A 351 -13.30 21.17 3.12
C ALA A 351 -14.58 20.58 3.77
N PRO A 352 -15.80 20.89 3.27
CA PRO A 352 -17.03 20.28 3.79
C PRO A 352 -17.07 18.75 3.62
N ASP A 353 -16.53 18.20 2.52
CA ASP A 353 -16.48 16.75 2.31
C ASP A 353 -15.62 16.06 3.38
N LEU A 354 -14.57 16.72 3.88
CA LEU A 354 -13.72 16.18 4.94
C LEU A 354 -14.44 16.18 6.29
N ILE A 355 -15.18 17.25 6.60
CA ILE A 355 -16.04 17.32 7.79
C ILE A 355 -17.04 16.17 7.77
N ASP A 356 -17.77 16.02 6.65
CA ASP A 356 -18.74 14.94 6.47
C ASP A 356 -18.08 13.56 6.58
N ALA A 357 -16.90 13.38 6.01
CA ALA A 357 -16.19 12.11 6.07
C ALA A 357 -15.80 11.74 7.51
N ILE A 358 -15.44 12.72 8.35
CA ILE A 358 -15.15 12.54 9.78
C ILE A 358 -16.44 12.14 10.52
N ASP A 359 -17.54 12.85 10.29
CA ASP A 359 -18.84 12.58 10.92
C ASP A 359 -19.39 11.18 10.59
N GLN A 360 -19.04 10.65 9.42
CA GLN A 360 -19.53 9.35 8.94
C GLN A 360 -18.64 8.16 9.35
N LEU A 361 -17.50 8.39 10.02
CA LEU A 361 -16.67 7.31 10.54
C LEU A 361 -17.45 6.53 11.63
N PRO A 362 -17.59 5.21 11.51
CA PRO A 362 -18.07 4.39 12.63
C PRO A 362 -17.17 4.57 13.84
N HIS A 363 -17.74 4.49 15.04
CA HIS A 363 -17.01 4.71 16.29
C HIS A 363 -15.69 3.93 16.38
N GLU A 364 -15.68 2.64 16.03
CA GLU A 364 -14.45 1.83 16.06
C GLU A 364 -13.38 2.32 15.07
N ASP A 365 -13.78 2.74 13.86
CA ASP A 365 -12.88 3.33 12.87
C ASP A 365 -12.37 4.71 13.31
N ALA A 366 -13.22 5.51 13.98
CA ALA A 366 -12.85 6.80 14.55
C ALA A 366 -11.84 6.64 15.70
N VAL A 367 -12.02 5.64 16.56
CA VAL A 367 -11.04 5.30 17.60
C VAL A 367 -9.73 4.85 16.97
N TYR A 368 -9.78 3.89 16.04
CA TYR A 368 -8.59 3.38 15.34
C TYR A 368 -7.80 4.45 14.58
N LYS A 369 -8.46 5.49 14.08
CA LYS A 369 -7.81 6.63 13.39
C LYS A 369 -7.51 7.82 14.30
N GLY A 370 -7.78 7.72 15.59
CA GLY A 370 -7.64 8.84 16.55
C GLY A 370 -8.66 9.98 16.35
N ALA A 371 -9.62 9.83 15.43
CA ALA A 371 -10.59 10.86 15.05
C ALA A 371 -11.51 11.30 16.18
N HIS A 372 -11.73 10.46 17.18
CA HIS A 372 -12.43 10.84 18.41
C HIS A 372 -11.72 11.95 19.18
N VAL A 373 -10.38 12.05 19.09
CA VAL A 373 -9.57 13.06 19.77
C VAL A 373 -9.38 14.32 18.90
N TRP A 374 -8.90 14.15 17.67
CA TRP A 374 -8.58 15.29 16.79
C TRP A 374 -9.75 15.80 15.95
N GLY A 375 -10.77 14.96 15.73
CA GLY A 375 -11.91 15.27 14.85
C GLY A 375 -12.71 16.48 15.28
N PRO A 376 -13.18 16.55 16.55
CA PRO A 376 -14.05 17.65 16.99
C PRO A 376 -13.44 19.04 16.76
N VAL A 377 -12.18 19.24 17.17
CA VAL A 377 -11.50 20.54 17.04
C VAL A 377 -11.15 20.87 15.59
N LEU A 378 -10.76 19.87 14.80
CA LEU A 378 -10.49 20.07 13.38
C LEU A 378 -11.76 20.47 12.62
N GLN A 379 -12.90 19.87 12.93
CA GLN A 379 -14.17 20.25 12.31
C GLN A 379 -14.56 21.69 12.65
N GLN A 380 -14.39 22.12 13.91
CA GLN A 380 -14.59 23.52 14.30
C GLN A 380 -13.68 24.47 13.51
N TYR A 381 -12.40 24.11 13.36
CA TYR A 381 -11.43 24.89 12.58
C TYR A 381 -11.85 24.99 11.11
N LEU A 382 -12.21 23.87 10.47
CA LEU A 382 -12.66 23.83 9.08
C LEU A 382 -13.97 24.62 8.87
N ARG A 383 -14.87 24.66 9.86
CA ARG A 383 -16.10 25.50 9.86
C ARG A 383 -15.84 26.98 10.17
N ARG A 384 -14.61 27.35 10.52
CA ARG A 384 -14.20 28.68 10.98
C ARG A 384 -14.87 29.13 12.27
N GLU A 385 -15.15 28.18 13.16
CA GLU A 385 -15.69 28.43 14.50
C GLU A 385 -14.57 28.72 15.51
N VAL A 386 -13.38 28.19 15.26
CA VAL A 386 -12.16 28.42 16.04
C VAL A 386 -10.98 28.67 15.12
N GLU A 387 -9.95 29.31 15.67
CA GLU A 387 -8.67 29.49 14.98
C GLU A 387 -7.59 28.58 15.59
N GLY A 388 -7.44 28.56 16.91
CA GLY A 388 -6.37 27.81 17.58
C GLY A 388 -5.03 28.54 17.55
N LYS A 389 -3.93 27.86 17.93
CA LYS A 389 -2.57 28.41 17.88
C LYS A 389 -2.04 28.42 16.46
N GLY A 390 -1.08 29.31 16.19
CA GLY A 390 -0.37 29.40 14.90
C GLY A 390 -1.19 29.97 13.73
N VAL A 391 -2.47 30.30 13.90
CA VAL A 391 -3.27 30.85 12.80
C VAL A 391 -2.77 32.20 12.33
N GLY A 392 -2.66 32.35 11.00
CA GLY A 392 -2.21 33.57 10.34
C GLY A 392 -0.72 33.53 10.00
N ASP A 393 0.03 32.60 10.58
CA ASP A 393 1.38 32.30 10.14
C ASP A 393 1.35 31.53 8.81
N LYS A 394 2.44 31.62 8.03
CA LYS A 394 2.57 30.84 6.81
C LYS A 394 2.60 29.36 7.17
N PRO A 395 1.81 28.50 6.50
CA PRO A 395 1.90 27.06 6.72
C PRO A 395 3.35 26.61 6.59
N ILE A 396 3.80 25.74 7.49
CA ILE A 396 5.07 25.05 7.33
C ILE A 396 5.02 24.41 5.93
N ASP A 397 6.07 24.59 5.14
CA ASP A 397 6.20 23.91 3.85
C ASP A 397 6.35 22.41 4.13
N ARG A 398 5.19 21.80 4.32
CA ARG A 398 5.05 20.37 4.50
C ARG A 398 5.22 19.78 3.15
N ILE A 399 6.46 19.38 2.95
CA ILE A 399 6.86 18.16 2.27
C ILE A 399 5.64 17.55 1.58
N CYS A 400 5.39 17.91 0.34
CA CYS A 400 4.45 17.16 -0.45
C CYS A 400 4.98 15.77 -0.75
#